data_AF-A0A9X1FSQ3-F1
#
_entry.id   AF-A0A9X1FSQ3-F1
#
_cell.length_a   1.000
_cell.length_b   1.000
_cell.length_c   1.000
_cell.angle_alpha   90.00
_cell.angle_beta   90.00
_cell.angle_gamma   90.00
#
_symmetry.space_group_name_H-M   'P 1'
#
loop_
_entity.id
_entity.type
_entity.pdbx_description
1 polymer ?
#
loop_
_entity_poly.entity_id
_entity_poly.type
_entity_poly.pdbx_seq_one_letter_code
_entity_poly.pdbx_strand_id
1 'polypeptide(L)'
;MNPIYGQDSFFTLSLAGQVGLAALSGGFALAMIWLSWRLTRNRAAWLRGITAVALFWFFIWLSPQAYYFYYLLVFDGLPAQWVVRSPATPSHLLRLLTFTADASLSHHGQGFLGWGMLVAGLWPQRHPTSV
;
A
#
# COMPACT_ATOMS: atom_id res chain seq x y z
N MET A 1 22.31 -8.55 -11.83
CA MET A 1 21.82 -8.12 -10.49
C MET A 1 21.58 -6.63 -10.53
N ASN A 2 20.36 -6.15 -10.23
CA ASN A 2 20.08 -4.72 -10.18
C ASN A 2 20.63 -4.18 -8.84
N PRO A 3 21.68 -3.32 -8.83
CA PRO A 3 22.37 -2.94 -7.60
C PRO A 3 21.49 -2.15 -6.61
N ILE A 4 20.37 -1.58 -7.08
CA ILE A 4 19.49 -0.71 -6.28
C ILE A 4 18.53 -1.52 -5.39
N TYR A 5 18.07 -2.69 -5.83
CA TYR A 5 17.08 -3.50 -5.12
C TYR A 5 17.61 -4.86 -4.64
N GLY A 6 18.94 -5.00 -4.54
CA GLY A 6 19.57 -6.29 -4.25
C GLY A 6 19.16 -6.94 -2.92
N GLN A 7 18.53 -6.19 -2.01
CA GLN A 7 18.05 -6.66 -0.71
C GLN A 7 16.56 -7.01 -0.71
N ASP A 8 15.84 -6.83 -1.82
CA ASP A 8 14.41 -7.10 -1.89
C ASP A 8 14.12 -8.60 -2.03
N SER A 9 13.31 -9.12 -1.11
CA SER A 9 12.83 -10.51 -1.14
C SER A 9 12.10 -10.84 -2.45
N PHE A 10 11.53 -9.85 -3.14
CA PHE A 10 10.91 -10.05 -4.44
C PHE A 10 11.86 -10.75 -5.43
N PHE A 11 13.13 -10.34 -5.48
CA PHE A 11 14.10 -10.91 -6.43
C PHE A 11 14.70 -12.24 -5.98
N THR A 12 14.43 -12.69 -4.75
CA THR A 12 14.89 -14.00 -4.23
C THR A 12 13.82 -15.08 -4.34
N LEU A 13 12.57 -14.71 -4.65
CA LEU A 13 11.47 -15.64 -4.87
C LEU A 13 11.61 -16.39 -6.19
N SER A 14 11.05 -17.60 -6.25
CA SER A 14 10.76 -18.30 -7.50
C SER A 14 9.83 -17.47 -8.40
N LEU A 15 9.79 -17.76 -9.70
CA LEU A 15 8.90 -17.05 -10.62
C LEU A 15 7.43 -17.10 -10.18
N ALA A 16 6.96 -18.28 -9.72
CA ALA A 16 5.62 -18.42 -9.18
C ALA A 16 5.41 -17.53 -7.94
N GLY A 17 6.41 -17.49 -7.04
CA GLY A 17 6.40 -16.61 -5.86
C GLY A 17 6.36 -15.12 -6.21
N GLN A 18 7.08 -14.71 -7.26
CA GLN A 18 7.06 -13.32 -7.76
C GLN A 18 5.69 -12.95 -8.35
N VAL A 19 5.12 -13.81 -9.19
CA VAL A 19 3.81 -13.58 -9.81
C VAL A 19 2.71 -13.52 -8.75
N GLY A 20 2.71 -14.45 -7.78
CA GLY A 20 1.73 -14.45 -6.69
C GLY A 20 1.84 -13.20 -5.82
N LEU A 21 3.06 -12.76 -5.50
CA LEU A 21 3.29 -11.55 -4.72
C LEU A 21 2.87 -10.29 -5.48
N ALA A 22 3.17 -10.21 -6.78
CA ALA A 22 2.74 -9.11 -7.64
C ALA A 22 1.21 -9.05 -7.75
N ALA A 23 0.55 -10.19 -7.96
CA ALA A 23 -0.91 -10.27 -8.03
C ALA A 23 -1.57 -9.86 -6.71
N LEU A 24 -1.05 -10.34 -5.57
CA LEU A 24 -1.53 -9.95 -4.24
C LEU A 24 -1.38 -8.44 -4.01
N SER A 25 -0.20 -7.91 -4.32
CA SER A 25 0.12 -6.48 -4.17
C SER A 25 -0.78 -5.61 -5.06
N GLY A 26 -0.99 -6.02 -6.31
CA GLY A 26 -1.91 -5.37 -7.24
C GLY A 26 -3.36 -5.41 -6.76
N GLY A 27 -3.82 -6.56 -6.26
CA GLY A 27 -5.14 -6.72 -5.66
C GLY A 27 -5.37 -5.78 -4.48
N PHE A 28 -4.40 -5.70 -3.55
CA PHE A 28 -4.45 -4.75 -2.44
C PHE A 28 -4.42 -3.30 -2.91
N ALA A 29 -3.58 -2.96 -3.89
CA ALA A 29 -3.51 -1.60 -4.42
C ALA A 29 -4.86 -1.17 -5.01
N LEU A 30 -5.47 -2.01 -5.86
CA LEU A 30 -6.78 -1.74 -6.46
C LEU A 30 -7.88 -1.62 -5.40
N ALA A 31 -7.90 -2.52 -4.41
CA ALA A 31 -8.86 -2.48 -3.32
C ALA A 31 -8.74 -1.19 -2.49
N MET A 32 -7.53 -0.77 -2.15
CA MET A 32 -7.28 0.44 -1.37
C MET A 32 -7.60 1.73 -2.15
N ILE A 33 -7.30 1.78 -3.44
CA ILE A 33 -7.69 2.90 -4.32
C ILE A 33 -9.21 3.00 -4.41
N TRP A 34 -9.89 1.88 -4.67
CA TRP A 34 -11.35 1.82 -4.71
C TRP A 34 -11.97 2.24 -3.37
N LEU A 35 -11.42 1.77 -2.25
CA LEU A 35 -11.90 2.11 -0.91
C LEU A 35 -11.73 3.60 -0.62
N SER A 36 -10.57 4.18 -0.98
CA SER A 36 -10.32 5.62 -0.86
C SER A 36 -11.37 6.42 -1.62
N TRP A 37 -11.60 6.11 -2.90
CA TRP A 37 -12.65 6.75 -3.70
C TRP A 37 -14.04 6.58 -3.07
N ARG A 38 -14.39 5.36 -2.65
CA ARG A 38 -15.71 5.01 -2.13
C ARG A 38 -16.06 5.71 -0.82
N LEU A 39 -15.09 5.91 0.07
CA LEU A 39 -15.29 6.55 1.38
C LEU A 39 -15.25 8.09 1.30
N THR A 40 -14.53 8.64 0.32
CA THR A 40 -14.34 10.09 0.18
C THR A 40 -15.37 10.77 -0.74
N ARG A 41 -16.10 10.00 -1.56
CA ARG A 41 -16.98 10.52 -2.62
C ARG A 41 -17.98 11.62 -2.24
N ASN A 42 -18.51 11.56 -1.03
CA ASN A 42 -19.55 12.49 -0.54
C ASN A 42 -19.05 13.34 0.64
N ARG A 43 -17.75 13.60 0.72
CA ARG A 43 -17.11 14.32 1.83
C ARG A 43 -16.53 15.65 1.35
N ALA A 44 -16.43 16.62 2.26
CA ALA A 44 -15.73 17.88 2.00
C ALA A 44 -14.25 17.63 1.64
N ALA A 45 -13.66 18.44 0.77
CA ALA A 45 -12.33 18.21 0.19
C ALA A 45 -11.23 17.90 1.24
N TRP A 46 -11.21 18.61 2.36
CA TRP A 46 -10.24 18.39 3.43
C TRP A 46 -10.41 17.02 4.11
N LEU A 47 -11.66 16.57 4.34
CA LEU A 47 -11.96 15.23 4.88
C LEU A 47 -11.53 14.14 3.90
N ARG A 48 -11.57 14.41 2.59
CA ARG A 48 -11.14 13.45 1.57
C ARG A 48 -9.64 13.17 1.69
N GLY A 49 -8.84 14.22 1.80
CA GLY A 49 -7.39 14.13 2.03
C GLY A 49 -7.06 13.38 3.32
N ILE A 50 -7.68 13.77 4.44
CA ILE A 50 -7.46 13.10 5.74
C ILE A 50 -7.84 11.62 5.66
N THR A 51 -8.99 11.29 5.06
CA THR A 51 -9.44 9.89 4.93
C THR A 51 -8.47 9.07 4.08
N ALA A 52 -7.99 9.61 2.95
CA ALA A 52 -7.03 8.92 2.10
C ALA A 52 -5.69 8.67 2.83
N VAL A 53 -5.17 9.67 3.56
CA VAL A 53 -3.95 9.53 4.37
C VAL A 53 -4.13 8.52 5.49
N ALA A 54 -5.28 8.55 6.19
CA ALA A 54 -5.58 7.60 7.26
C ALA A 54 -5.65 6.16 6.70
N LEU A 55 -6.34 5.94 5.59
CA LEU A 55 -6.40 4.63 4.94
C LEU A 55 -5.01 4.15 4.50
N PHE A 56 -4.19 5.04 3.94
CA PHE A 56 -2.83 4.73 3.56
C PHE A 56 -1.98 4.32 4.78
N TRP A 57 -2.07 5.07 5.88
CA TRP A 57 -1.40 4.74 7.13
C TRP A 57 -1.81 3.37 7.68
N PHE A 58 -3.11 3.07 7.71
CA PHE A 58 -3.62 1.76 8.12
C PHE A 58 -3.10 0.64 7.23
N PHE A 59 -3.04 0.86 5.92
CA PHE A 59 -2.49 -0.11 4.98
C PHE A 59 -1.00 -0.38 5.23
N ILE A 60 -0.18 0.66 5.40
CA ILE A 60 1.25 0.50 5.70
C ILE A 60 1.45 -0.25 7.02
N TRP A 61 0.59 -0.01 8.02
CA TRP A 61 0.69 -0.66 9.31
C TRP A 61 0.29 -2.15 9.26
N LEU A 62 -0.81 -2.50 8.59
CA LEU A 62 -1.38 -3.86 8.64
C LEU A 62 -0.92 -4.77 7.50
N SER A 63 -0.52 -4.22 6.36
CA SER A 63 -0.09 -5.02 5.20
C SER A 63 1.07 -5.98 5.47
N PRO A 64 2.04 -5.72 6.37
CA PRO A 64 3.10 -6.69 6.67
C PRO A 64 2.56 -8.06 7.10
N GLN A 65 1.43 -8.10 7.83
CA GLN A 65 0.81 -9.36 8.24
C GLN A 65 0.23 -10.13 7.06
N ALA A 66 -0.43 -9.42 6.15
CA ALA A 66 -1.00 -10.04 4.96
C ALA A 66 0.09 -10.63 4.05
N TYR A 67 1.20 -9.90 3.86
CA TYR A 67 2.36 -10.43 3.13
C TYR A 67 3.04 -11.58 3.87
N TYR A 68 3.06 -11.56 5.21
CA TYR A 68 3.58 -12.67 5.98
C TYR A 68 2.76 -13.95 5.82
N PHE A 69 1.44 -13.84 5.79
CA PHE A 69 0.58 -14.98 5.47
C PHE A 69 0.84 -15.53 4.08
N TYR A 70 1.10 -14.68 3.09
CA TYR A 70 1.54 -15.14 1.77
C TYR A 70 2.87 -15.89 1.85
N TYR A 71 3.85 -15.38 2.59
CA TYR A 71 5.15 -16.03 2.73
C TYR A 71 5.08 -17.37 3.46
N LEU A 72 4.18 -17.55 4.43
CA LEU A 72 3.92 -18.85 5.06
C LEU A 72 3.44 -19.92 4.07
N LEU A 73 2.82 -19.52 2.95
CA LEU A 73 2.39 -20.45 1.90
C LEU A 73 3.50 -20.78 0.90
N VAL A 74 4.51 -19.91 0.77
CA VAL A 74 5.57 -20.02 -0.25
C VAL A 74 6.87 -20.59 0.33
N PHE A 75 7.12 -20.39 1.62
CA PHE A 75 8.32 -20.88 2.29
C PHE A 75 7.96 -21.90 3.38
N ASP A 76 8.59 -23.06 3.27
CA ASP A 76 8.51 -24.09 4.31
C ASP A 76 9.27 -23.68 5.57
N GLY A 77 8.73 -24.04 6.74
CA GLY A 77 9.41 -23.86 8.03
C GLY A 77 9.37 -22.44 8.63
N LEU A 78 8.63 -21.51 8.03
CA LEU A 78 8.36 -20.22 8.67
C LEU A 78 7.42 -20.40 9.89
N PRO A 79 7.74 -19.80 11.05
CA PRO A 79 6.89 -19.92 12.23
C PRO A 79 5.59 -19.12 12.07
N ALA A 80 4.46 -19.68 12.52
CA ALA A 80 3.22 -18.91 12.62
C ALA A 80 3.38 -17.84 13.72
N GLN A 81 3.53 -16.58 13.33
CA GLN A 81 3.72 -15.47 14.26
C GLN A 81 3.02 -14.20 13.77
N TRP A 82 2.77 -13.31 14.72
CA TRP A 82 2.24 -11.99 14.48
C TRP A 82 3.39 -11.02 14.21
N VAL A 83 3.43 -10.43 13.01
CA VAL A 83 4.52 -9.54 12.59
C VAL A 83 4.15 -8.06 12.63
N VAL A 84 2.87 -7.72 12.86
CA VAL A 84 2.46 -6.31 13.04
C VAL A 84 3.04 -5.81 14.36
N ARG A 85 3.72 -4.67 14.30
CA ARG A 85 4.28 -3.97 15.46
C ARG A 85 3.56 -2.64 15.68
N SER A 86 4.25 -1.68 16.27
CA SER A 86 3.77 -0.31 16.42
C SER A 86 3.37 0.29 15.07
N PRO A 87 2.35 1.17 15.06
CA PRO A 87 1.93 1.85 13.84
C PRO A 87 3.05 2.68 13.20
N ALA A 88 2.95 2.88 11.89
CA ALA A 88 3.88 3.72 11.15
C ALA A 88 3.90 5.15 11.70
N THR A 89 5.07 5.76 11.81
CA THR A 89 5.17 7.16 12.23
C THR A 89 4.77 8.10 11.08
N PRO A 90 4.30 9.33 11.37
CA PRO A 90 4.02 10.32 10.33
C PRO A 90 5.24 10.62 9.45
N SER A 91 6.44 10.65 10.04
CA SER A 91 7.69 10.86 9.30
C SER A 91 7.97 9.74 8.30
N HIS A 92 7.64 8.49 8.63
CA HIS A 92 7.78 7.36 7.70
C HIS A 92 6.80 7.48 6.52
N LEU A 93 5.54 7.85 6.76
CA LEU A 93 4.59 8.10 5.68
C LEU A 93 5.06 9.20 4.73
N LEU A 94 5.57 10.31 5.27
CA LEU A 94 6.13 11.40 4.47
C LEU A 94 7.31 10.92 3.63
N ARG A 95 8.20 10.10 4.20
CA ARG A 95 9.30 9.51 3.44
C ARG A 95 8.82 8.63 2.28
N LEU A 96 7.77 7.83 2.48
CA LEU A 96 7.15 7.03 1.42
C LEU A 96 6.53 7.92 0.33
N LEU A 97 5.72 8.91 0.72
CA LEU A 97 5.03 9.81 -0.21
C LEU A 97 5.98 10.74 -1.00
N THR A 98 7.14 11.05 -0.43
CA THR A 98 8.19 11.85 -1.07
C THR A 98 9.27 11.01 -1.75
N PHE A 99 9.13 9.68 -1.75
CA PHE A 99 10.12 8.74 -2.31
C PHE A 99 11.53 8.91 -1.72
N THR A 100 11.61 9.28 -0.44
CA THR A 100 12.87 9.40 0.35
C THR A 100 13.04 8.27 1.37
N ALA A 101 12.17 7.25 1.29
CA ALA A 101 12.36 5.98 1.99
C ALA A 101 13.53 5.19 1.38
N ASP A 102 13.93 4.11 2.05
CA ASP A 102 15.03 3.27 1.59
C ASP A 102 14.71 2.66 0.21
N ALA A 103 15.73 2.48 -0.63
CA ALA A 103 15.55 2.04 -2.00
C ALA A 103 15.10 0.57 -2.08
N SER A 104 13.79 0.34 -2.07
CA SER A 104 13.15 -0.96 -2.32
C SER A 104 11.96 -0.81 -3.26
N LEU A 105 11.66 -1.85 -4.04
CA LEU A 105 10.48 -1.93 -4.90
C LEU A 105 9.20 -1.74 -4.08
N SER A 106 9.17 -2.32 -2.88
CA SER A 106 8.04 -2.20 -1.95
C SER A 106 7.80 -0.75 -1.53
N HIS A 107 8.84 -0.02 -1.10
CA HIS A 107 8.68 1.38 -0.67
C HIS A 107 8.26 2.29 -1.83
N HIS A 108 8.80 2.10 -3.03
CA HIS A 108 8.36 2.84 -4.21
C HIS A 108 6.91 2.52 -4.55
N GLY A 109 6.53 1.24 -4.54
CA GLY A 109 5.15 0.80 -4.76
C GLY A 109 4.17 1.38 -3.73
N GLN A 110 4.58 1.46 -2.46
CA GLN A 110 3.82 2.12 -1.40
C GLN A 110 3.66 3.63 -1.66
N GLY A 111 4.72 4.31 -2.11
CA GLY A 111 4.64 5.72 -2.52
C GLY A 111 3.64 5.94 -3.66
N PHE A 112 3.71 5.12 -4.72
CA PHE A 112 2.75 5.15 -5.82
C PHE A 112 1.32 4.87 -5.37
N LEU A 113 1.11 3.89 -4.49
CA LEU A 113 -0.19 3.60 -3.92
C LEU A 113 -0.74 4.80 -3.13
N GLY A 114 0.07 5.41 -2.29
CA GLY A 114 -0.32 6.59 -1.51
C GLY A 114 -0.81 7.73 -2.41
N TRP A 115 -0.05 8.03 -3.48
CA TRP A 115 -0.46 9.00 -4.49
C TRP A 115 -1.73 8.59 -5.24
N GLY A 116 -1.84 7.32 -5.65
CA GLY A 116 -3.04 6.81 -6.31
C GLY A 116 -4.30 6.95 -5.44
N MET A 117 -4.18 6.68 -4.14
CA MET A 117 -5.27 6.85 -3.17
C MET A 117 -5.64 8.32 -2.96
N LEU A 118 -4.66 9.24 -2.93
CA LEU A 118 -4.90 10.67 -2.83
C LEU A 118 -5.59 11.21 -4.08
N VAL A 119 -5.12 10.84 -5.27
CA VAL A 119 -5.73 11.25 -6.55
C VAL A 119 -7.16 10.74 -6.65
N ALA A 120 -7.38 9.45 -6.41
CA ALA A 120 -8.72 8.85 -6.43
C ALA A 120 -9.63 9.46 -5.34
N GLY A 121 -9.05 9.72 -4.17
CA GLY A 121 -9.73 10.30 -3.02
C GLY A 121 -10.12 11.76 -3.24
N LEU A 122 -9.35 12.55 -3.99
CA LEU A 122 -9.56 13.99 -4.24
C LEU A 122 -10.25 14.29 -5.59
N TRP A 123 -10.36 13.30 -6.48
CA TRP A 123 -10.95 13.47 -7.81
C TRP A 123 -12.31 14.18 -7.78
N PRO A 124 -12.52 15.31 -8.47
CA PRO A 124 -13.79 16.04 -8.42
C PRO A 124 -14.98 15.15 -8.81
N GLN A 125 -15.98 15.08 -7.94
CA GLN A 125 -17.22 14.37 -8.25
C GLN A 125 -18.29 15.40 -8.56
N ARG A 126 -18.92 15.29 -9.73
CA ARG A 126 -20.00 16.18 -10.12
C ARG A 126 -21.19 15.91 -9.20
N HIS A 127 -21.63 16.93 -8.46
CA HIS A 127 -22.93 16.88 -7.82
C HIS A 127 -24.00 16.87 -8.92
N PRO A 128 -24.94 15.91 -8.94
CA PRO A 128 -26.12 16.06 -9.77
C PRO A 128 -26.85 17.30 -9.25
N THR A 129 -26.87 18.36 -10.05
CA THR A 129 -27.72 19.52 -9.82
C THR A 129 -29.16 19.02 -9.87
N SER A 130 -29.82 18.97 -8.71
CA SER A 130 -31.27 18.83 -8.65
C SER A 130 -31.87 20.06 -9.33
N VAL A 131 -32.47 19.84 -10.51
CA VAL A 131 -33.36 20.77 -11.20
C VAL A 131 -34.74 20.66 -10.57
#